data_AF-A0A1E4U1L3-F1
#
_entry.id   AF-A0A1E4U1L3-F1
#
_cell.length_a   1.000
_cell.length_b   1.000
_cell.length_c   1.000
_cell.angle_alpha   90.00
_cell.angle_beta   90.00
_cell.angle_gamma   90.00
#
_symmetry.space_group_name_H-M   'P 1'
#
loop_
_entity.id
_entity.type
_entity.pdbx_description
1 polymer ?
#
loop_
_entity_poly.entity_id
_entity_poly.type
_entity_poly.pdbx_seq_one_letter_code
_entity_poly.pdbx_strand_id
1 'polypeptide(L)'
;MTSLIWNKIKVRSSELSLYRVLRCGQAFRWKQINEVWSCSLHGRVIFLKQDQDFVYYASVFASGKQPKLDDTQSLIEDYFQLSVNLTELYTYWNKIDANFNKNALNFTGIRILRQDPWENLVSFICSSNNNIKRISKMCNSLCENFGTFINKIDDINYYDFPTPEQLAKIEGLEAKLRDLGFGYRASYIAATSKMITAEKDGLQKLINLRNESYETCFQKLIQFKGVGPKVADCVCLMSLDKHDIVPIDTHVFNIVKRDYKFKSSSKNLNNKLYLEIRHFLKKLWGEYAGWAHSILFTADLKDLNNGINKSEKIINKSMKMIKIEEIK
;
A
#
# COMPACT_ATOMS: atom_id res chain seq x y z
N MET A 1 19.46 -16.32 -15.53
CA MET A 1 18.86 -15.00 -15.81
C MET A 1 17.65 -15.19 -16.68
N THR A 2 16.46 -15.07 -16.09
CA THR A 2 15.22 -14.98 -16.86
C THR A 2 15.23 -13.63 -17.56
N SER A 3 15.27 -13.61 -18.89
CA SER A 3 15.20 -12.36 -19.65
C SER A 3 13.83 -11.72 -19.41
N LEU A 4 13.78 -10.56 -18.78
CA LEU A 4 12.54 -9.82 -18.54
C LEU A 4 12.09 -9.15 -19.84
N ILE A 5 10.82 -9.36 -20.21
CA ILE A 5 10.16 -8.64 -21.30
C ILE A 5 9.52 -7.39 -20.71
N TRP A 6 10.01 -6.22 -21.10
CA TRP A 6 9.53 -4.94 -20.60
C TRP A 6 8.47 -4.34 -21.53
N ASN A 7 7.35 -3.96 -20.94
CA ASN A 7 6.28 -3.18 -21.54
C ASN A 7 6.25 -1.78 -20.92
N LYS A 8 5.43 -0.87 -21.43
CA LYS A 8 5.30 0.50 -20.91
C LYS A 8 3.87 1.01 -20.92
N ILE A 9 3.52 1.78 -19.90
CA ILE A 9 2.25 2.52 -19.76
C ILE A 9 2.61 4.00 -19.74
N LYS A 10 1.92 4.81 -20.55
CA LYS A 10 2.13 6.27 -20.60
C LYS A 10 1.52 6.90 -19.35
N VAL A 11 2.38 7.26 -18.39
CA VAL A 11 2.00 7.89 -17.12
C VAL A 11 3.12 8.84 -16.72
N ARG A 12 2.82 10.13 -16.74
CA ARG A 12 3.80 11.16 -16.37
C ARG A 12 4.13 11.10 -14.88
N SER A 13 5.33 11.55 -14.52
CA SER A 13 5.76 11.64 -13.12
C SER A 13 4.89 12.56 -12.25
N SER A 14 4.14 13.48 -12.86
CA SER A 14 3.10 14.28 -12.19
C SER A 14 1.86 13.48 -11.78
N GLU A 15 1.54 12.41 -12.51
CA GLU A 15 0.43 11.50 -12.25
C GLU A 15 0.81 10.34 -11.33
N LEU A 16 2.06 9.87 -11.41
CA LEU A 16 2.56 8.78 -10.57
C LEU A 16 4.06 8.94 -10.35
N SER A 17 4.50 8.91 -9.10
CA SER A 17 5.90 8.76 -8.73
C SER A 17 6.06 7.45 -7.96
N LEU A 18 6.67 6.43 -8.59
CA LEU A 18 6.87 5.12 -7.96
C LEU A 18 7.61 5.27 -6.62
N TYR A 19 8.66 6.09 -6.58
CA TYR A 19 9.46 6.30 -5.37
C TYR A 19 8.62 6.87 -4.22
N ARG A 20 7.79 7.87 -4.48
CA ARG A 20 6.97 8.50 -3.43
C ARG A 20 5.83 7.59 -2.98
N VAL A 21 5.12 6.97 -3.93
CA VAL A 21 3.96 6.12 -3.63
C VAL A 21 4.37 4.84 -2.90
N LEU A 22 5.43 4.15 -3.36
CA LEU A 22 5.82 2.85 -2.81
C LEU A 22 6.66 2.94 -1.50
N ARG A 23 6.89 4.16 -0.99
CA ARG A 23 7.65 4.42 0.25
C ARG A 23 6.96 5.30 1.27
N CYS A 24 5.81 5.89 0.94
CA CYS A 24 5.05 6.74 1.85
C CYS A 24 4.21 5.99 2.90
N GLY A 25 4.44 4.68 3.09
CA GLY A 25 3.77 3.89 4.12
C GLY A 25 2.36 3.39 3.74
N GLN A 26 2.01 3.39 2.45
CA GLN A 26 0.78 2.77 1.95
C GLN A 26 0.94 1.27 1.72
N ALA A 27 2.04 0.87 1.09
CA ALA A 27 2.40 -0.52 0.83
C ALA A 27 3.78 -0.83 1.45
N PHE A 28 3.99 -2.08 1.84
CA PHE A 28 5.16 -2.46 2.64
C PHE A 28 6.02 -3.56 2.01
N ARG A 29 5.57 -4.17 0.90
CA ARG A 29 6.22 -5.32 0.25
C ARG A 29 7.10 -4.98 -0.95
N TRP A 30 6.98 -3.77 -1.50
CA TRP A 30 7.81 -3.34 -2.63
C TRP A 30 9.28 -3.23 -2.22
N LYS A 31 10.14 -3.99 -2.89
CA LYS A 31 11.61 -3.93 -2.76
C LYS A 31 12.16 -3.07 -3.90
N GLN A 32 13.20 -2.29 -3.64
CA GLN A 32 13.91 -1.56 -4.71
C GLN A 32 15.33 -2.09 -4.81
N ILE A 33 15.68 -2.65 -5.97
CA ILE A 33 16.97 -3.30 -6.21
C ILE A 33 17.53 -2.79 -7.53
N ASN A 34 18.71 -2.17 -7.49
CA ASN A 34 19.34 -1.56 -8.67
C ASN A 34 18.34 -0.67 -9.46
N GLU A 35 17.63 0.21 -8.75
CA GLU A 35 16.60 1.11 -9.26
C GLU A 35 15.32 0.46 -9.82
N VAL A 36 15.22 -0.87 -9.79
CA VAL A 36 14.03 -1.62 -10.18
C VAL A 36 13.21 -1.99 -8.95
N TRP A 37 11.94 -1.61 -8.98
CA TRP A 37 10.95 -2.02 -7.99
C TRP A 37 10.49 -3.43 -8.26
N SER A 38 10.33 -4.25 -7.23
CA SER A 38 9.74 -5.58 -7.36
C SER A 38 8.83 -5.93 -6.19
N CYS A 39 7.73 -6.62 -6.50
CA CYS A 39 6.78 -7.16 -5.54
C CYS A 39 6.07 -8.36 -6.19
N SER A 40 5.67 -9.37 -5.40
CA SER A 40 4.80 -10.41 -5.94
C SER A 40 3.34 -10.15 -5.56
N LEU A 41 2.48 -10.19 -6.58
CA LEU A 41 1.07 -9.87 -6.52
C LEU A 41 0.33 -10.85 -7.45
N HIS A 42 -0.73 -11.50 -6.96
CA HIS A 42 -1.62 -12.32 -7.80
C HIS A 42 -0.89 -13.38 -8.65
N GLY A 43 -0.01 -14.17 -8.02
CA GLY A 43 0.67 -15.31 -8.65
C GLY A 43 1.86 -14.95 -9.54
N ARG A 44 2.32 -13.68 -9.52
CA ARG A 44 3.46 -13.23 -10.34
C ARG A 44 4.33 -12.23 -9.60
N VAL A 45 5.61 -12.19 -9.96
CA VAL A 45 6.52 -11.11 -9.58
C VAL A 45 6.38 -9.99 -10.61
N ILE A 46 6.04 -8.79 -10.15
CA ILE A 46 5.97 -7.59 -10.98
C ILE A 46 7.23 -6.78 -10.75
N PHE A 47 7.84 -6.32 -11.84
CA PHE A 47 8.97 -5.40 -11.86
C PHE A 47 8.50 -4.05 -12.41
N LEU A 48 8.90 -2.95 -11.78
CA LEU A 48 8.60 -1.60 -12.24
C LEU A 48 9.87 -0.74 -12.27
N LYS A 49 9.96 0.12 -13.27
CA LYS A 49 10.86 1.29 -13.30
C LYS A 49 10.14 2.43 -14.01
N GLN A 50 10.62 3.65 -13.88
CA GLN A 50 9.91 4.82 -14.38
C GLN A 50 10.88 5.88 -14.90
N ASP A 51 10.49 6.57 -15.96
CA ASP A 51 11.06 7.85 -16.39
C ASP A 51 10.03 8.98 -16.26
N GLN A 52 10.24 10.12 -16.92
CA GLN A 52 9.34 11.27 -16.81
C GLN A 52 7.93 11.01 -17.41
N ASP A 53 7.81 10.14 -18.42
CA ASP A 53 6.61 9.97 -19.24
C ASP A 53 5.99 8.57 -19.16
N PHE A 54 6.77 7.57 -18.74
CA PHE A 54 6.36 6.16 -18.76
C PHE A 54 6.68 5.43 -17.46
N VAL A 55 5.75 4.54 -17.08
CA VAL A 55 6.04 3.43 -16.18
C VAL A 55 6.31 2.19 -17.03
N TYR A 56 7.50 1.63 -16.88
CA TYR A 56 7.88 0.36 -17.50
C TYR A 56 7.57 -0.77 -16.54
N TYR A 57 7.05 -1.87 -17.07
CA TYR A 57 6.75 -3.05 -16.27
C TYR A 57 7.17 -4.34 -16.96
N ALA A 58 7.51 -5.33 -16.14
CA ALA A 58 7.69 -6.72 -16.56
C ALA A 58 7.08 -7.65 -15.51
N SER A 59 6.69 -8.86 -15.90
CA SER A 59 6.13 -9.86 -15.01
C SER A 59 6.83 -11.20 -15.16
N VAL A 60 6.91 -11.95 -14.06
CA VAL A 60 7.33 -13.35 -14.06
C VAL A 60 6.33 -14.13 -13.21
N PHE A 61 5.54 -14.97 -13.87
CA PHE A 61 4.55 -15.83 -13.19
C PHE A 61 5.20 -16.93 -12.37
N ALA A 62 4.41 -17.53 -11.48
CA ALA A 62 4.82 -18.74 -10.80
C ALA A 62 5.20 -19.84 -11.81
N SER A 63 6.21 -20.65 -11.47
CA SER A 63 6.72 -21.68 -12.37
C SER A 63 5.61 -22.62 -12.85
N GLY A 64 5.46 -22.75 -14.18
CA GLY A 64 4.39 -23.55 -14.80
C GLY A 64 2.97 -22.98 -14.69
N LYS A 65 2.81 -21.70 -14.30
CA LYS A 65 1.51 -21.02 -14.10
C LYS A 65 1.30 -19.81 -15.02
N GLN A 66 1.96 -19.79 -16.18
CA GLN A 66 1.72 -18.76 -17.21
C GLN A 66 0.25 -18.80 -17.67
N PRO A 67 -0.48 -17.68 -17.58
CA PRO A 67 -1.85 -17.62 -18.06
C PRO A 67 -1.90 -17.55 -19.59
N LYS A 68 -3.07 -17.82 -20.19
CA LYS A 68 -3.28 -17.64 -21.63
C LYS A 68 -3.24 -16.16 -22.04
N LEU A 69 -3.69 -15.28 -21.16
CA LEU A 69 -3.70 -13.83 -21.34
C LEU A 69 -3.02 -13.20 -20.13
N ASP A 70 -2.01 -12.36 -20.38
CA ASP A 70 -1.34 -11.61 -19.32
C ASP A 70 -2.11 -10.32 -19.02
N ASP A 71 -2.77 -10.28 -17.86
CA ASP A 71 -3.51 -9.13 -17.32
C ASP A 71 -2.64 -8.17 -16.46
N THR A 72 -1.30 -8.30 -16.51
CA THR A 72 -0.39 -7.48 -15.68
C THR A 72 -0.59 -5.98 -15.88
N GLN A 73 -0.86 -5.52 -17.11
CA GLN A 73 -1.10 -4.10 -17.37
C GLN A 73 -2.33 -3.61 -16.59
N SER A 74 -3.46 -4.32 -16.73
CA SER A 74 -4.72 -3.97 -16.06
C SER A 74 -4.59 -4.04 -14.53
N LEU A 75 -3.83 -5.01 -14.02
CA LEU A 75 -3.51 -5.10 -12.59
C LEU A 75 -2.73 -3.87 -12.11
N ILE A 76 -1.74 -3.39 -12.87
CA ILE A 76 -0.96 -2.19 -12.53
C ILE A 76 -1.86 -0.94 -12.61
N GLU A 77 -2.67 -0.82 -13.66
CA GLU A 77 -3.61 0.29 -13.84
C GLU A 77 -4.62 0.38 -12.68
N ASP A 78 -5.17 -0.75 -12.24
CA ASP A 78 -6.07 -0.83 -11.08
C ASP A 78 -5.33 -0.53 -9.76
N TYR A 79 -4.18 -1.16 -9.53
CA TYR A 79 -3.42 -1.02 -8.29
C TYR A 79 -2.98 0.42 -8.02
N PHE A 80 -2.57 1.15 -9.07
CA PHE A 80 -2.24 2.58 -8.98
C PHE A 80 -3.44 3.50 -9.25
N GLN A 81 -4.63 2.96 -9.56
CA GLN A 81 -5.86 3.70 -9.86
C GLN A 81 -5.70 4.72 -11.01
N LEU A 82 -5.04 4.33 -12.09
CA LEU A 82 -4.64 5.21 -13.19
C LEU A 82 -5.82 5.83 -13.98
N SER A 83 -7.04 5.37 -13.75
CA SER A 83 -8.26 5.97 -14.30
C SER A 83 -8.63 7.32 -13.66
N VAL A 84 -8.18 7.59 -12.44
CA VAL A 84 -8.39 8.89 -11.76
C VAL A 84 -7.43 9.92 -12.37
N ASN A 85 -7.87 11.14 -12.67
CA ASN A 85 -6.94 12.20 -13.12
C ASN A 85 -6.33 12.91 -11.90
N LEU A 86 -5.09 12.59 -11.54
CA LEU A 86 -4.47 13.15 -10.33
C LEU A 86 -4.19 14.65 -10.49
N THR A 87 -3.80 15.10 -11.67
CA THR A 87 -3.47 16.50 -11.94
C THR A 87 -4.70 17.40 -11.78
N GLU A 88 -5.89 16.92 -12.15
CA GLU A 88 -7.16 17.63 -11.88
C GLU A 88 -7.44 17.73 -10.38
N LEU A 89 -7.20 16.66 -9.61
CA LEU A 89 -7.35 16.69 -8.15
C LEU A 89 -6.37 17.69 -7.50
N TYR A 90 -5.10 17.72 -7.94
CA TYR A 90 -4.13 18.73 -7.47
C TYR A 90 -4.60 20.15 -7.81
N THR A 91 -5.10 20.37 -9.03
CA THR A 91 -5.62 21.67 -9.46
C THR A 91 -6.76 22.13 -8.55
N TYR A 92 -7.68 21.22 -8.22
CA TYR A 92 -8.78 21.49 -7.30
C TYR A 92 -8.28 21.81 -5.88
N TRP A 93 -7.43 20.98 -5.28
CA TRP A 93 -6.94 21.21 -3.92
C TRP A 93 -6.09 22.47 -3.80
N ASN A 94 -5.24 22.76 -4.80
CA ASN A 94 -4.44 23.98 -4.87
C ASN A 94 -5.31 25.25 -4.89
N LYS A 95 -6.54 25.18 -5.40
CA LYS A 95 -7.47 26.30 -5.47
C LYS A 95 -8.20 26.54 -4.15
N ILE A 96 -8.56 25.47 -3.43
CA ILE A 96 -9.42 25.56 -2.23
C ILE A 96 -8.63 25.59 -0.92
N ASP A 97 -7.37 25.16 -0.92
CA ASP A 97 -6.53 25.08 0.27
C ASP A 97 -5.14 25.68 0.02
N ALA A 98 -4.91 26.88 0.58
CA ALA A 98 -3.63 27.58 0.47
C ALA A 98 -2.47 26.82 1.15
N ASN A 99 -2.74 26.05 2.21
CA ASN A 99 -1.71 25.22 2.84
C ASN A 99 -1.32 24.05 1.93
N PHE A 100 -2.32 23.42 1.29
CA PHE A 100 -2.05 22.39 0.28
C PHE A 100 -1.24 22.96 -0.88
N ASN A 101 -1.66 24.09 -1.43
CA ASN A 101 -0.94 24.79 -2.51
C ASN A 101 0.52 25.03 -2.14
N LYS A 102 0.81 25.53 -0.95
CA LYS A 102 2.18 25.80 -0.51
C LYS A 102 3.05 24.53 -0.38
N ASN A 103 2.50 23.46 0.18
CA ASN A 103 3.29 22.30 0.59
C ASN A 103 3.34 21.18 -0.46
N ALA A 104 2.38 21.11 -1.39
CA ALA A 104 2.28 20.04 -2.38
C ALA A 104 3.06 20.30 -3.67
N LEU A 105 3.52 21.54 -3.93
CA LEU A 105 4.16 21.94 -5.21
C LEU A 105 5.32 21.03 -5.64
N ASN A 106 6.14 20.60 -4.68
CA ASN A 106 7.29 19.73 -4.96
C ASN A 106 6.97 18.23 -4.82
N PHE A 107 5.74 17.88 -4.44
CA PHE A 107 5.32 16.53 -4.06
C PHE A 107 4.19 16.00 -4.95
N THR A 108 4.34 16.10 -6.27
CA THR A 108 3.43 15.51 -7.27
C THR A 108 3.54 13.99 -7.41
N GLY A 109 2.57 13.37 -8.09
CA GLY A 109 2.58 11.96 -8.45
C GLY A 109 2.26 10.99 -7.29
N ILE A 110 1.76 11.50 -6.16
CA ILE A 110 1.39 10.67 -5.02
C ILE A 110 -0.09 10.27 -5.15
N ARG A 111 -0.33 8.97 -5.37
CA ARG A 111 -1.64 8.35 -5.51
C ARG A 111 -1.97 7.49 -4.30
N ILE A 112 -3.25 7.17 -4.12
CA ILE A 112 -3.66 6.10 -3.21
C ILE A 112 -3.60 4.76 -3.96
N LEU A 113 -2.96 3.77 -3.35
CA LEU A 113 -2.96 2.41 -3.89
C LEU A 113 -4.30 1.72 -3.62
N ARG A 114 -4.76 0.90 -4.58
CA ARG A 114 -5.91 0.01 -4.43
C ARG A 114 -5.45 -1.41 -4.13
N GLN A 115 -5.14 -1.67 -2.86
CA GLN A 115 -4.52 -2.92 -2.43
C GLN A 115 -5.55 -4.04 -2.24
N ASP A 116 -5.05 -5.27 -2.16
CA ASP A 116 -5.83 -6.41 -1.69
C ASP A 116 -6.30 -6.16 -0.24
N PRO A 117 -7.60 -6.26 0.06
CA PRO A 117 -8.13 -5.95 1.40
C PRO A 117 -7.56 -6.81 2.52
N TRP A 118 -7.22 -8.08 2.23
CA TRP A 118 -6.62 -8.97 3.22
C TRP A 118 -5.17 -8.60 3.53
N GLU A 119 -4.33 -8.45 2.49
CA GLU A 119 -2.95 -7.98 2.65
C GLU A 119 -2.90 -6.64 3.37
N ASN A 120 -3.80 -5.71 3.00
CA ASN A 120 -3.87 -4.39 3.60
C ASN A 120 -4.26 -4.44 5.08
N LEU A 121 -5.28 -5.22 5.44
CA LEU A 121 -5.71 -5.41 6.82
C LEU A 121 -4.58 -5.95 7.70
N VAL A 122 -3.92 -7.04 7.28
CA VAL A 122 -2.82 -7.64 8.05
C VAL A 122 -1.62 -6.70 8.15
N SER A 123 -1.30 -5.99 7.06
CA SER A 123 -0.22 -5.00 7.04
C SER A 123 -0.47 -3.84 8.02
N PHE A 124 -1.70 -3.34 8.08
CA PHE A 124 -2.02 -2.25 9.02
C PHE A 124 -2.22 -2.72 10.46
N ILE A 125 -2.59 -3.99 10.71
CA ILE A 125 -2.43 -4.61 12.04
C ILE A 125 -0.97 -4.54 12.48
N CYS A 126 -0.02 -4.86 11.58
CA CYS A 126 1.42 -4.74 11.83
C CYS A 126 1.88 -3.29 12.10
N SER A 127 1.14 -2.29 11.60
CA SER A 127 1.51 -0.87 11.68
C SER A 127 1.26 -0.20 13.04
N SER A 128 0.32 -0.72 13.83
CA SER A 128 -0.05 -0.14 15.13
C SER A 128 1.18 0.05 16.02
N ASN A 129 1.46 1.27 16.51
CA ASN A 129 2.65 1.59 17.32
C ASN A 129 3.98 1.04 16.74
N ASN A 130 4.27 1.39 15.48
CA ASN A 130 5.40 0.85 14.72
C ASN A 130 5.94 1.89 13.73
N ASN A 131 7.03 1.58 13.02
CA ASN A 131 7.58 2.40 11.95
C ASN A 131 7.62 1.64 10.61
N ILE A 132 7.61 2.38 9.49
CA ILE A 132 7.52 1.83 8.13
C ILE A 132 8.59 0.74 7.88
N LYS A 133 9.84 0.99 8.28
CA LYS A 133 10.96 0.04 8.08
C LYS A 133 10.71 -1.29 8.78
N ARG A 134 10.21 -1.28 10.03
CA ARG A 134 9.89 -2.51 10.77
C ARG A 134 8.63 -3.18 10.22
N ILE A 135 7.63 -2.43 9.79
CA ILE A 135 6.42 -2.98 9.15
C ILE A 135 6.78 -3.73 7.87
N SER A 136 7.62 -3.14 7.00
CA SER A 136 8.12 -3.80 5.79
C SER A 136 8.85 -5.11 6.09
N LYS A 137 9.70 -5.14 7.13
CA LYS A 137 10.37 -6.37 7.55
C LYS A 137 9.37 -7.44 8.02
N MET A 138 8.36 -7.05 8.80
CA MET A 138 7.32 -7.97 9.27
C MET A 138 6.53 -8.54 8.09
N CYS A 139 6.06 -7.70 7.16
CA CYS A 139 5.31 -8.17 5.99
C CYS A 139 6.16 -9.09 5.10
N ASN A 140 7.43 -8.76 4.87
CA ASN A 140 8.35 -9.61 4.13
C ASN A 140 8.57 -10.96 4.83
N SER A 141 8.81 -10.95 6.15
CA SER A 141 8.97 -12.16 6.95
C SER A 141 7.72 -13.04 6.92
N LEU A 142 6.53 -12.43 6.93
CA LEU A 142 5.26 -13.16 6.82
C LEU A 142 5.17 -13.92 5.50
N CYS A 143 5.52 -13.26 4.38
CA CYS A 143 5.49 -13.86 3.06
C CYS A 143 6.55 -14.96 2.91
N GLU A 144 7.78 -14.73 3.37
CA GLU A 144 8.87 -15.72 3.27
C GLU A 144 8.60 -17.01 4.06
N ASN A 145 7.89 -16.92 5.18
CA ASN A 145 7.66 -18.08 6.06
C ASN A 145 6.34 -18.80 5.76
N PHE A 146 5.32 -18.10 5.28
CA PHE A 146 3.96 -18.65 5.18
C PHE A 146 3.29 -18.42 3.83
N GLY A 147 3.90 -17.59 2.97
CA GLY A 147 3.38 -17.25 1.65
C GLY A 147 3.65 -18.32 0.60
N THR A 148 2.89 -18.26 -0.49
CA THR A 148 3.09 -19.16 -1.63
C THR A 148 4.32 -18.74 -2.43
N PHE A 149 5.29 -19.63 -2.61
CA PHE A 149 6.44 -19.38 -3.46
C PHE A 149 6.01 -19.16 -4.91
N ILE A 150 6.49 -18.06 -5.51
CA ILE A 150 6.19 -17.68 -6.90
C ILE A 150 7.37 -18.03 -7.78
N ASN A 151 8.50 -17.39 -7.56
CA ASN A 151 9.68 -17.59 -8.38
C ASN A 151 10.96 -17.21 -7.64
N LYS A 152 12.10 -17.70 -8.14
CA LYS A 152 13.43 -17.26 -7.74
C LYS A 152 14.02 -16.47 -8.90
N ILE A 153 14.28 -15.18 -8.70
CA ILE A 153 14.82 -14.30 -9.73
C ILE A 153 16.16 -13.81 -9.22
N ASP A 154 17.20 -14.17 -9.98
CA ASP A 154 18.59 -14.16 -9.54
C ASP A 154 18.73 -14.94 -8.22
N ASP A 155 19.11 -14.29 -7.12
CA ASP A 155 19.23 -14.91 -5.78
C ASP A 155 18.13 -14.51 -4.79
N ILE A 156 17.00 -14.02 -5.30
CA ILE A 156 15.90 -13.53 -4.48
C ILE A 156 14.67 -14.42 -4.70
N ASN A 157 14.21 -15.02 -3.61
CA ASN A 157 12.93 -15.73 -3.58
C ASN A 157 11.78 -14.73 -3.40
N TYR A 158 10.75 -14.88 -4.22
CA TYR A 158 9.52 -14.11 -4.13
C TYR A 158 8.36 -15.01 -3.72
N TYR A 159 7.59 -14.53 -2.74
CA TYR A 159 6.44 -15.21 -2.16
C TYR A 159 5.26 -14.26 -2.11
N ASP A 160 4.10 -14.75 -2.52
CA ASP A 160 2.84 -14.04 -2.37
C ASP A 160 2.42 -13.94 -0.91
N PHE A 161 1.51 -13.01 -0.63
CA PHE A 161 0.95 -12.85 0.70
C PHE A 161 0.19 -14.13 1.11
N PRO A 162 0.38 -14.64 2.34
CA PRO A 162 -0.33 -15.83 2.76
C PRO A 162 -1.83 -15.57 2.85
N THR A 163 -2.66 -16.49 2.37
CA THR A 163 -4.13 -16.38 2.51
C THR A 163 -4.56 -16.57 3.98
N PRO A 164 -5.77 -16.12 4.36
CA PRO A 164 -6.31 -16.40 5.70
C PRO A 164 -6.29 -17.90 6.03
N GLU A 165 -6.62 -18.75 5.06
CA GLU A 165 -6.67 -20.21 5.22
C GLU A 165 -5.28 -20.80 5.42
N GLN A 166 -4.26 -20.32 4.69
CA GLN A 166 -2.87 -20.75 4.89
C GLN A 166 -2.42 -20.43 6.32
N LEU A 167 -2.72 -19.23 6.82
CA LEU A 167 -2.39 -18.85 8.18
C LEU A 167 -3.19 -19.65 9.22
N ALA A 168 -4.51 -19.76 9.05
CA ALA A 168 -5.39 -20.41 10.03
C ALA A 168 -5.09 -21.91 10.22
N LYS A 169 -4.53 -22.59 9.21
CA LYS A 169 -4.11 -24.00 9.26
C LYS A 169 -2.80 -24.24 10.01
N ILE A 170 -2.01 -23.19 10.28
CA ILE A 170 -0.72 -23.34 10.95
C ILE A 170 -0.95 -23.54 12.45
N GLU A 171 -0.60 -24.74 12.93
CA GLU A 171 -0.56 -25.02 14.35
C GLU A 171 0.46 -24.11 15.05
N GLY A 172 0.06 -23.51 16.16
CA GLY A 172 0.90 -22.58 16.91
C GLY A 172 1.27 -21.29 16.17
N LEU A 173 0.47 -20.84 15.19
CA LEU A 173 0.76 -19.62 14.40
C LEU A 173 1.15 -18.41 15.28
N GLU A 174 0.43 -18.16 16.38
CA GLU A 174 0.77 -17.03 17.27
C GLU A 174 2.20 -17.15 17.82
N ALA A 175 2.61 -18.33 18.30
CA ALA A 175 3.94 -18.55 18.83
C ALA A 175 5.01 -18.34 17.74
N LYS A 176 4.81 -18.94 16.56
CA LYS A 176 5.71 -18.75 15.41
C LYS A 176 5.86 -17.28 15.00
N LEU A 177 4.76 -16.52 14.99
CA LEU A 177 4.80 -15.07 14.71
C LEU A 177 5.53 -14.29 15.80
N ARG A 178 5.41 -14.71 17.08
CA ARG A 178 6.18 -14.09 18.19
C ARG A 178 7.68 -14.33 18.01
N ASP A 179 8.08 -15.54 17.62
CA ASP A 179 9.48 -15.88 17.32
C ASP A 179 10.03 -15.06 16.15
N LEU A 180 9.18 -14.75 15.17
CA LEU A 180 9.51 -13.84 14.06
C LEU A 180 9.45 -12.34 14.43
N GLY A 181 9.25 -12.00 15.71
CA GLY A 181 9.33 -10.62 16.20
C GLY A 181 8.07 -9.76 16.03
N PHE A 182 6.90 -10.37 15.80
CA PHE A 182 5.63 -9.64 15.67
C PHE A 182 5.10 -9.10 17.01
N GLY A 183 5.59 -9.64 18.13
CA GLY A 183 5.18 -9.24 19.48
C GLY A 183 3.69 -9.49 19.71
N TYR A 184 3.00 -8.55 20.37
CA TYR A 184 1.57 -8.70 20.69
C TYR A 184 0.66 -8.82 19.46
N ARG A 185 1.11 -8.31 18.30
CA ARG A 185 0.38 -8.35 17.03
C ARG A 185 0.25 -9.77 16.46
N ALA A 186 1.12 -10.69 16.89
CA ALA A 186 1.01 -12.10 16.57
C ALA A 186 -0.38 -12.66 16.91
N SER A 187 -0.88 -12.35 18.12
CA SER A 187 -2.21 -12.79 18.56
C SER A 187 -3.34 -12.17 17.73
N TYR A 188 -3.11 -10.99 17.15
CA TYR A 188 -4.10 -10.27 16.34
C TYR A 188 -4.22 -10.93 14.98
N ILE A 189 -3.09 -11.17 14.30
CA ILE A 189 -3.06 -11.84 13.00
C ILE A 189 -3.64 -13.26 13.10
N ALA A 190 -3.26 -14.02 14.13
CA ALA A 190 -3.78 -15.37 14.33
C ALA A 190 -5.30 -15.38 14.55
N ALA A 191 -5.82 -14.47 15.39
CA ALA A 191 -7.26 -14.34 15.62
C ALA A 191 -8.01 -13.91 14.37
N THR A 192 -7.51 -12.89 13.65
CA THR A 192 -8.11 -12.37 12.42
C THR A 192 -8.13 -13.41 11.31
N SER A 193 -7.06 -14.19 11.13
CA SER A 193 -7.02 -15.29 10.15
C SER A 193 -8.09 -16.34 10.45
N LYS A 194 -8.21 -16.76 11.72
CA LYS A 194 -9.24 -17.72 12.15
C LYS A 194 -10.65 -17.17 11.97
N MET A 195 -10.89 -15.91 12.32
CA MET A 195 -12.19 -15.27 12.20
C MET A 195 -12.66 -15.23 10.74
N ILE A 196 -11.77 -14.87 9.80
CA ILE A 196 -12.09 -14.85 8.37
C ILE A 196 -12.35 -16.27 7.85
N THR A 197 -11.48 -17.24 8.18
CA THR A 197 -11.64 -18.62 7.69
C THR A 197 -12.86 -19.34 8.29
N ALA A 198 -13.27 -19.00 9.51
CA ALA A 198 -14.47 -19.57 10.14
C ALA A 198 -15.78 -19.03 9.56
N GLU A 199 -15.76 -17.82 8.98
CA GLU A 199 -16.91 -17.25 8.32
C GLU A 199 -17.07 -17.81 6.91
N LYS A 200 -18.26 -18.31 6.57
CA LYS A 200 -18.58 -18.72 5.19
C LYS A 200 -18.32 -17.56 4.23
N ASP A 201 -17.48 -17.82 3.23
CA ASP A 201 -17.01 -16.86 2.22
C ASP A 201 -16.34 -15.62 2.83
N GLY A 202 -15.72 -15.75 4.02
CA GLY A 202 -15.18 -14.62 4.80
C GLY A 202 -14.21 -13.74 4.03
N LEU A 203 -13.28 -14.33 3.26
CA LEU A 203 -12.36 -13.55 2.42
C LEU A 203 -13.12 -12.77 1.33
N GLN A 204 -14.07 -13.41 0.65
CA GLN A 204 -14.87 -12.75 -0.38
C GLN A 204 -15.73 -11.62 0.22
N LYS A 205 -16.29 -11.82 1.41
CA LYS A 205 -17.03 -10.77 2.13
C LYS A 205 -16.14 -9.58 2.49
N LEU A 206 -14.91 -9.82 2.93
CA LEU A 206 -13.94 -8.74 3.18
C LEU A 206 -13.66 -7.96 1.89
N ILE A 207 -13.46 -8.66 0.76
CA ILE A 207 -13.25 -8.04 -0.55
C ILE A 207 -14.48 -7.22 -0.99
N ASN A 208 -15.68 -7.76 -0.79
CA ASN A 208 -16.94 -7.13 -1.18
C ASN A 208 -17.29 -5.87 -0.37
N LEU A 209 -16.60 -5.59 0.75
CA LEU A 209 -16.73 -4.31 1.45
C LEU A 209 -16.42 -3.10 0.56
N ARG A 210 -15.69 -3.29 -0.55
CA ARG A 210 -15.53 -2.27 -1.60
C ARG A 210 -16.87 -1.68 -2.06
N ASN A 211 -17.93 -2.49 -2.12
CA ASN A 211 -19.26 -2.09 -2.57
C ASN A 211 -20.18 -1.57 -1.44
N GLU A 212 -19.70 -1.61 -0.19
CA GLU A 212 -20.49 -1.22 0.98
C GLU A 212 -20.25 0.25 1.38
N SER A 213 -21.12 0.80 2.23
CA SER A 213 -20.90 2.12 2.83
C SER A 213 -19.66 2.11 3.74
N TYR A 214 -19.10 3.30 4.00
CA TYR A 214 -18.02 3.45 4.97
C TYR A 214 -18.44 2.92 6.36
N GLU A 215 -19.66 3.19 6.80
CA GLU A 215 -20.16 2.77 8.10
C GLU A 215 -20.15 1.24 8.23
N THR A 216 -20.64 0.52 7.21
CA THR A 216 -20.61 -0.95 7.16
C THR A 216 -19.17 -1.47 7.18
N CYS A 217 -18.28 -0.87 6.37
CA CYS A 217 -16.86 -1.23 6.36
C CYS A 217 -16.24 -1.08 7.74
N PHE A 218 -16.43 0.08 8.36
CA PHE A 218 -15.87 0.39 9.67
C PHE A 218 -16.37 -0.56 10.75
N GLN A 219 -17.69 -0.79 10.82
CA GLN A 219 -18.28 -1.68 11.82
C GLN A 219 -17.81 -3.13 11.66
N LYS A 220 -17.57 -3.59 10.42
CA LYS A 220 -16.96 -4.91 10.19
C LYS A 220 -15.50 -4.94 10.62
N LEU A 221 -14.71 -3.94 10.24
CA LEU A 221 -13.27 -3.91 10.47
C LEU A 221 -12.90 -3.83 11.95
N ILE A 222 -13.60 -3.02 12.76
CA ILE A 222 -13.30 -2.88 14.19
C ILE A 222 -13.56 -4.14 15.02
N GLN A 223 -14.21 -5.16 14.45
CA GLN A 223 -14.39 -6.46 15.11
C GLN A 223 -13.08 -7.27 15.16
N PHE A 224 -12.14 -6.99 14.27
CA PHE A 224 -10.85 -7.67 14.24
C PHE A 224 -9.96 -7.19 15.39
N LYS A 225 -9.33 -8.14 16.09
CA LYS A 225 -8.47 -7.85 17.23
C LYS A 225 -7.32 -6.92 16.81
N GLY A 226 -7.16 -5.81 17.53
CA GLY A 226 -6.12 -4.81 17.24
C GLY A 226 -6.45 -3.81 16.14
N VAL A 227 -7.66 -3.86 15.57
CA VAL A 227 -8.15 -2.87 14.60
C VAL A 227 -8.95 -1.78 15.33
N GLY A 228 -8.31 -0.65 15.57
CA GLY A 228 -8.96 0.58 16.02
C GLY A 228 -9.33 1.51 14.85
N PRO A 229 -9.90 2.69 15.14
CA PRO A 229 -10.39 3.61 14.12
C PRO A 229 -9.37 3.95 13.02
N LYS A 230 -8.12 4.23 13.40
CA LYS A 230 -7.04 4.53 12.46
C LYS A 230 -6.74 3.37 11.51
N VAL A 231 -6.67 2.14 12.03
CA VAL A 231 -6.38 0.95 11.20
C VAL A 231 -7.55 0.68 10.26
N ALA A 232 -8.78 0.77 10.75
CA ALA A 232 -9.98 0.63 9.92
C ALA A 232 -10.00 1.67 8.79
N ASP A 233 -9.71 2.94 9.09
CA ASP A 233 -9.68 4.01 8.09
C ASP A 233 -8.54 3.81 7.06
N CYS A 234 -7.37 3.30 7.46
CA CYS A 234 -6.32 2.93 6.50
C CYS A 234 -6.81 1.85 5.53
N VAL A 235 -7.52 0.83 6.03
CA VAL A 235 -8.09 -0.24 5.20
C VAL A 235 -9.17 0.29 4.27
N CYS A 236 -10.06 1.13 4.78
CA CYS A 236 -11.09 1.81 3.99
C CYS A 236 -10.50 2.60 2.82
N LEU A 237 -9.48 3.44 3.11
CA LEU A 237 -8.86 4.30 2.11
C LEU A 237 -8.05 3.53 1.07
N MET A 238 -7.23 2.56 1.50
CA MET A 238 -6.18 1.96 0.67
C MET A 238 -6.54 0.57 0.10
N SER A 239 -7.76 0.08 0.33
CA SER A 239 -8.20 -1.21 -0.22
C SER A 239 -9.72 -1.36 -0.45
N LEU A 240 -10.56 -0.52 0.17
CA LEU A 240 -12.03 -0.61 0.08
C LEU A 240 -12.69 0.56 -0.65
N ASP A 241 -11.93 1.30 -1.44
CA ASP A 241 -12.43 2.36 -2.35
C ASP A 241 -13.13 3.53 -1.63
N LYS A 242 -12.78 3.82 -0.35
CA LYS A 242 -13.34 4.95 0.42
C LYS A 242 -12.42 6.17 0.37
N HIS A 243 -12.40 6.86 -0.77
CA HIS A 243 -11.43 7.92 -1.10
C HIS A 243 -11.50 9.17 -0.21
N ASP A 244 -12.63 9.40 0.45
CA ASP A 244 -12.90 10.54 1.32
C ASP A 244 -12.48 10.30 2.79
N ILE A 245 -12.03 9.09 3.11
CA ILE A 245 -11.66 8.69 4.47
C ILE A 245 -10.21 9.06 4.77
N VAL A 246 -10.02 9.81 5.85
CA VAL A 246 -8.71 10.27 6.32
C VAL A 246 -8.34 9.55 7.63
N PRO A 247 -7.34 8.64 7.61
CA PRO A 247 -6.86 8.01 8.84
C PRO A 247 -6.14 9.02 9.73
N ILE A 248 -6.61 9.23 10.96
CA ILE A 248 -6.04 10.22 11.89
C ILE A 248 -5.12 9.52 12.89
N ASP A 249 -3.81 9.72 12.76
CA ASP A 249 -2.85 9.39 13.81
C ASP A 249 -2.33 10.66 14.51
N THR A 250 -1.32 10.49 15.36
CA THR A 250 -0.70 11.60 16.08
C THR A 250 0.02 12.59 15.16
N HIS A 251 0.59 12.13 14.04
CA HIS A 251 1.22 13.01 13.04
C HIS A 251 0.17 13.85 12.33
N VAL A 252 -0.90 13.21 11.85
CA VAL A 252 -2.02 13.92 11.20
C VAL A 252 -2.66 14.92 12.14
N PHE A 253 -2.87 14.54 13.40
CA PHE A 253 -3.37 15.44 14.42
C PHE A 253 -2.49 16.68 14.62
N ASN A 254 -1.16 16.49 14.60
CA ASN A 254 -0.22 17.60 14.72
C ASN A 254 -0.23 18.50 13.49
N ILE A 255 -0.32 17.94 12.27
CA ILE A 255 -0.47 18.70 11.02
C ILE A 255 -1.72 19.56 11.07
N VAL A 256 -2.87 18.98 11.45
CA VAL A 256 -4.15 19.69 11.51
C VAL A 256 -4.13 20.82 12.56
N LYS A 257 -3.47 20.62 13.70
CA LYS A 257 -3.27 21.69 14.69
C LYS A 257 -2.32 22.79 14.21
N ARG A 258 -1.18 22.41 13.63
CA ARG A 258 -0.09 23.32 13.21
C ARG A 258 -0.50 24.17 12.00
N ASP A 259 -1.02 23.50 10.98
CA ASP A 259 -1.16 24.10 9.64
C ASP A 259 -2.58 24.64 9.40
N TYR A 260 -3.59 24.02 10.01
CA TYR A 260 -5.00 24.40 9.85
C TYR A 260 -5.57 25.13 11.07
N LYS A 261 -4.77 25.31 12.13
CA LYS A 261 -5.18 25.96 13.39
C LYS A 261 -6.49 25.40 13.95
N PHE A 262 -6.71 24.10 13.77
CA PHE A 262 -7.95 23.43 14.15
C PHE A 262 -8.20 23.56 15.66
N LYS A 263 -9.36 24.11 16.03
CA LYS A 263 -9.77 24.27 17.43
C LYS A 263 -10.23 22.93 17.99
N SER A 264 -9.32 22.27 18.68
CA SER A 264 -9.55 20.95 19.26
C SER A 264 -10.52 21.01 20.45
N SER A 265 -11.50 20.10 20.49
CA SER A 265 -12.40 19.90 21.63
C SER A 265 -11.72 19.24 22.84
N SER A 266 -10.53 18.65 22.65
CA SER A 266 -9.74 17.97 23.69
C SER A 266 -8.23 18.15 23.49
N LYS A 267 -7.42 17.99 24.54
CA LYS A 267 -5.95 18.00 24.41
C LYS A 267 -5.41 16.77 23.67
N ASN A 268 -5.99 15.60 23.96
CA ASN A 268 -5.59 14.30 23.43
C ASN A 268 -6.60 13.75 22.43
N LEU A 269 -6.11 12.97 21.46
CA LEU A 269 -6.95 12.30 20.47
C LEU A 269 -7.88 11.29 21.16
N ASN A 270 -9.18 11.47 20.99
CA ASN A 270 -10.24 10.56 21.43
C ASN A 270 -11.24 10.36 20.28
N ASN A 271 -12.21 9.45 20.43
CA ASN A 271 -13.13 9.11 19.34
C ASN A 271 -13.93 10.33 18.81
N LYS A 272 -14.35 11.24 19.70
CA LYS A 272 -15.09 12.44 19.28
C LYS A 272 -14.20 13.36 18.44
N LEU A 273 -13.02 13.68 18.95
CA LEU A 273 -12.06 14.55 18.26
C LEU A 273 -11.55 13.94 16.94
N TYR A 274 -11.39 12.62 16.90
CA TYR A 274 -11.06 11.88 15.68
C TYR A 274 -12.10 12.15 14.57
N LEU A 275 -13.39 12.01 14.90
CA LEU A 275 -14.48 12.25 13.96
C LEU A 275 -14.60 13.73 13.56
N GLU A 276 -14.40 14.66 14.49
CA GLU A 276 -14.39 16.10 14.21
C GLU A 276 -13.30 16.48 13.20
N ILE A 277 -12.07 15.99 13.41
CA ILE A 277 -10.96 16.22 12.48
C ILE A 277 -11.26 15.61 11.12
N ARG A 278 -11.76 14.37 11.08
CA ARG A 278 -12.06 13.71 9.82
C ARG A 278 -13.13 14.44 9.04
N HIS A 279 -14.20 14.88 9.71
CA HIS A 279 -15.26 15.67 9.07
C HIS A 279 -14.73 17.01 8.55
N PHE A 280 -13.88 17.68 9.32
CA PHE A 280 -13.21 18.91 8.90
C PHE A 280 -12.40 18.72 7.62
N LEU A 281 -11.56 17.67 7.56
CA LEU A 281 -10.72 17.38 6.39
C LEU A 281 -11.54 16.95 5.17
N LYS A 282 -12.58 16.14 5.36
CA LYS A 282 -13.53 15.78 4.30
C LYS A 282 -14.23 17.03 3.74
N LYS A 283 -14.69 17.93 4.62
CA LYS A 283 -15.32 19.19 4.20
C LYS A 283 -14.36 20.09 3.42
N LEU A 284 -13.08 20.07 3.78
CA LEU A 284 -12.05 20.87 3.11
C LEU A 284 -11.68 20.33 1.73
N TRP A 285 -11.45 19.02 1.60
CA TRP A 285 -10.88 18.43 0.38
C TRP A 285 -11.86 17.60 -0.48
N GLY A 286 -13.09 17.41 -0.01
CA GLY A 286 -14.16 16.74 -0.76
C GLY A 286 -14.01 15.22 -0.85
N GLU A 287 -14.48 14.65 -1.96
CA GLU A 287 -14.62 13.20 -2.17
C GLU A 287 -13.29 12.43 -2.20
N TYR A 288 -12.18 13.12 -2.41
CA TYR A 288 -10.83 12.55 -2.42
C TYR A 288 -9.99 13.07 -1.24
N ALA A 289 -10.60 13.43 -0.12
CA ALA A 289 -9.90 13.96 1.05
C ALA A 289 -8.80 13.03 1.59
N GLY A 290 -8.98 11.71 1.53
CA GLY A 290 -7.96 10.74 1.91
C GLY A 290 -6.71 10.80 1.01
N TRP A 291 -6.90 11.12 -0.27
CA TRP A 291 -5.79 11.31 -1.22
C TRP A 291 -5.04 12.61 -0.96
N ALA A 292 -5.75 13.72 -0.77
CA ALA A 292 -5.17 15.01 -0.42
C ALA A 292 -4.31 14.91 0.86
N HIS A 293 -4.87 14.26 1.87
CA HIS A 293 -4.17 13.96 3.11
C HIS A 293 -2.86 13.20 2.87
N SER A 294 -2.88 12.13 2.08
CA SER A 294 -1.69 11.30 1.86
C SER A 294 -0.55 12.07 1.19
N ILE A 295 -0.86 13.08 0.37
CA ILE A 295 0.15 13.97 -0.24
C ILE A 295 0.84 14.80 0.84
N LEU A 296 0.07 15.47 1.70
CA LEU A 296 0.62 16.29 2.79
C LEU A 296 1.36 15.45 3.83
N PHE A 297 0.83 14.28 4.17
CA PHE A 297 1.51 13.34 5.04
C PHE A 297 2.87 12.94 4.47
N THR A 298 2.92 12.61 3.18
CA THR A 298 4.17 12.24 2.50
C THR A 298 5.17 13.40 2.45
N ALA A 299 4.70 14.64 2.25
CA ALA A 299 5.54 15.83 2.27
C ALA A 299 6.17 16.11 3.65
N ASP A 300 5.52 15.70 4.73
CA ASP A 300 6.03 15.85 6.12
C ASP A 300 6.96 14.68 6.53
N LEU A 301 7.05 13.60 5.74
CA LEU A 301 8.01 12.52 5.99
C LEU A 301 9.44 13.02 5.77
N LYS A 302 10.28 12.90 6.81
CA LYS A 302 11.68 13.32 6.78
C LYS A 302 12.55 12.57 5.75
N ASP A 303 12.19 11.32 5.44
CA ASP A 303 12.92 10.45 4.53
C ASP A 303 11.97 9.40 3.93
N LEU A 304 12.15 9.10 2.65
CA LEU A 304 11.44 8.05 1.90
C LEU A 304 12.32 6.81 1.65
N ASN A 305 13.50 6.73 2.23
CA ASN A 305 14.37 5.55 2.23
C ASN A 305 13.88 4.45 3.21
N ASN A 306 12.56 4.28 3.32
CA ASN A 306 11.91 3.35 4.23
C ASN A 306 11.53 2.06 3.49
N GLY A 307 12.29 0.99 3.64
CA GLY A 307 11.97 -0.29 3.02
C GLY A 307 13.18 -1.20 2.84
N ILE A 308 13.01 -2.24 2.03
CA ILE A 308 14.11 -3.10 1.58
C ILE A 308 14.68 -2.48 0.30
N ASN A 309 15.81 -1.80 0.44
CA ASN A 309 16.58 -1.24 -0.66
C ASN A 309 17.92 -1.96 -0.74
N LYS A 310 18.30 -2.45 -1.93
CA LYS A 310 19.61 -3.06 -2.18
C LYS A 310 20.22 -2.42 -3.42
N SER A 311 21.46 -1.95 -3.29
CA SER A 311 22.30 -1.60 -4.44
C SER A 311 23.45 -2.59 -4.43
N GLU A 312 23.52 -3.47 -5.43
CA GLU A 312 24.72 -4.24 -5.62
C GLU A 312 25.76 -3.31 -6.26
N LYS A 313 26.99 -3.27 -5.71
CA LYS A 313 28.11 -2.69 -6.46
C LYS A 313 28.27 -3.57 -7.69
N ILE A 314 27.81 -3.11 -8.85
CA ILE A 314 27.95 -3.83 -10.10
C ILE A 314 29.45 -4.04 -10.35
N ILE A 315 29.97 -5.23 -10.02
CA ILE A 315 31.21 -5.70 -10.64
C ILE A 315 30.79 -6.12 -12.04
N ASN A 316 30.96 -5.21 -12.99
CA ASN A 316 30.85 -5.37 -14.43
C ASN A 316 30.51 -6.80 -14.91
N LYS A 317 29.23 -7.13 -15.01
CA LYS A 317 28.75 -8.22 -15.87
C LYS A 317 27.39 -7.86 -16.49
N SER A 318 27.49 -7.04 -17.54
CA SER A 318 26.59 -6.98 -18.70
C SER A 318 25.07 -7.00 -18.42
N MET A 319 24.49 -5.84 -18.09
CA MET A 319 23.13 -5.53 -18.53
C MET A 319 23.18 -5.25 -20.04
N LYS A 320 22.99 -6.27 -20.88
CA LYS A 320 22.70 -6.04 -22.29
C LYS A 320 21.26 -5.54 -22.39
N MET A 321 21.08 -4.23 -22.63
CA MET A 321 19.83 -3.71 -23.19
C MET A 321 19.67 -4.34 -24.58
N ILE A 322 18.70 -5.25 -24.71
CA ILE A 322 18.30 -5.76 -26.03
C ILE A 322 17.51 -4.63 -26.68
N LYS A 323 17.97 -4.22 -27.88
CA LYS A 323 17.33 -3.21 -28.72
C LYS A 323 15.87 -3.60 -28.95
N ILE A 324 14.97 -2.64 -28.70
CA ILE A 324 13.57 -2.72 -29.08
C ILE A 324 13.53 -2.64 -30.61
N GLU A 325 13.17 -3.72 -31.27
CA GLU A 325 12.79 -3.67 -32.68
C GLU A 325 11.39 -3.05 -32.77
N GLU A 326 11.32 -1.89 -33.41
CA GLU A 326 10.07 -1.25 -33.80
C GLU A 326 9.34 -2.17 -34.79
N ILE A 327 8.20 -2.72 -34.37
CA ILE A 327 7.25 -3.33 -35.30
C ILE A 327 6.57 -2.18 -36.03
N LYS A 328 6.80 -2.12 -37.35
CA LYS A 328 6.19 -1.18 -38.32
C LYS A 328 4.68 -1.27 -38.35
#